data_AF-A0A2K8TD48-F1
#
_entry.id   AF-A0A2K8TD48-F1
#
_cell.length_a   1.000
_cell.length_b   1.000
_cell.length_c   1.000
_cell.angle_alpha   90.00
_cell.angle_beta   90.00
_cell.angle_gamma   90.00
#
_symmetry.space_group_name_H-M   'P 1'
#
loop_
_entity.id
_entity.type
_entity.pdbx_description
1 polymer ?
#
loop_
_entity_poly.entity_id
_entity_poly.type
_entity_poly.pdbx_seq_one_letter_code
_entity_poly.pdbx_strand_id
1 'polypeptide(L)'
;MYDPPQQDNQAPLEYHSHPVDTVIVVVSGSGIFSFIFNDGKQPLDIDLKPGKTLFFPSNTVHTIKEVGNEGLETLNITNRLNQPSYRTELINEKKDLLVKPSEDFTGV
;
A
#
# COMPACT_ATOMS: atom_id res chain seq x y z
N MET A 1 -20.04 -14.15 -5.04
CA MET A 1 -19.81 -12.72 -4.75
C MET A 1 -18.95 -12.67 -3.50
N TYR A 2 -17.90 -11.84 -3.51
CA TYR A 2 -17.20 -11.49 -2.28
C TYR A 2 -18.00 -10.36 -1.65
N ASP A 3 -18.67 -10.62 -0.54
CA ASP A 3 -19.27 -9.56 0.26
C ASP A 3 -18.13 -8.90 1.05
N PRO A 4 -17.80 -7.62 0.78
CA PRO A 4 -16.81 -6.94 1.59
C PRO A 4 -17.30 -6.91 3.05
N PRO A 5 -16.41 -7.11 4.04
CA PRO A 5 -16.80 -7.07 5.43
C PRO A 5 -17.51 -5.75 5.74
N GLN A 6 -18.63 -5.83 6.48
CA GLN A 6 -19.35 -4.64 6.94
C GLN A 6 -18.39 -3.77 7.75
N GLN A 7 -18.22 -2.54 7.27
CA GLN A 7 -17.24 -1.57 7.75
C GLN A 7 -17.77 -0.89 9.03
N ASP A 8 -18.05 -1.67 10.07
CA ASP A 8 -18.52 -1.13 11.35
C ASP A 8 -17.33 -0.53 12.12
N ASN A 9 -17.29 0.81 12.17
CA ASN A 9 -16.53 1.61 13.14
C ASN A 9 -15.01 1.38 13.22
N GLN A 10 -14.33 1.20 12.09
CA GLN A 10 -12.87 1.34 12.11
C GLN A 10 -12.51 2.82 12.30
N ALA A 11 -11.81 3.13 13.38
CA ALA A 11 -11.26 4.46 13.60
C ALA A 11 -10.39 4.86 12.40
N PRO A 12 -10.43 6.13 11.96
CA PRO A 12 -9.55 6.61 10.90
C PRO A 12 -8.10 6.27 11.23
N LEU A 13 -7.32 5.91 10.21
CA LEU A 13 -5.89 5.69 10.40
C LEU A 13 -5.27 6.96 10.98
N GLU A 14 -4.53 6.83 12.07
CA GLU A 14 -3.78 7.95 12.62
C GLU A 14 -2.65 8.36 11.66
N TYR A 15 -2.26 9.63 11.71
CA TYR A 15 -1.10 10.11 10.98
C TYR A 15 0.15 9.37 11.42
N HIS A 16 0.88 8.81 10.45
CA HIS A 16 2.09 8.06 10.67
C HIS A 16 3.10 8.30 9.55
N SER A 17 4.29 7.73 9.67
CA SER A 17 5.34 7.83 8.65
C SER A 17 6.18 6.55 8.63
N HIS A 18 6.85 6.31 7.49
CA HIS A 18 7.75 5.17 7.30
C HIS A 18 9.11 5.67 6.79
N PRO A 19 10.23 5.03 7.15
CA PRO A 19 11.56 5.46 6.72
C PRO A 19 11.90 5.04 5.28
N VAL A 20 10.90 4.90 4.39
CA VAL A 20 11.07 4.45 3.00
C VAL A 20 10.34 5.39 2.05
N ASP A 21 10.93 5.64 0.88
CA ASP A 21 10.24 6.32 -0.21
C ASP A 21 9.14 5.40 -0.74
N THR A 22 7.96 5.95 -0.99
CA THR A 22 6.78 5.15 -1.34
C THR A 22 6.12 5.72 -2.58
N VAL A 23 5.76 4.81 -3.49
CA VAL A 23 4.84 5.05 -4.60
C VAL A 23 3.54 4.31 -4.30
N ILE A 24 2.41 5.01 -4.30
CA ILE A 24 1.07 4.43 -4.22
C ILE A 24 0.45 4.49 -5.61
N VAL A 25 -0.03 3.35 -6.09
CA VAL A 25 -0.88 3.26 -7.30
C VAL A 25 -2.28 2.90 -6.85
N VAL A 26 -3.27 3.73 -7.22
CA VAL A 26 -4.69 3.43 -6.93
C VAL A 26 -5.22 2.49 -7.99
N VAL A 27 -5.63 1.29 -7.57
CA VAL A 27 -6.11 0.22 -8.44
C VAL A 27 -7.62 0.31 -8.63
N SER A 28 -8.35 0.46 -7.53
CA SER A 28 -9.81 0.56 -7.52
C SER A 28 -10.30 1.42 -6.34
N GLY A 29 -11.53 1.92 -6.43
CA GLY A 29 -12.17 2.71 -5.38
C GLY A 29 -11.67 4.16 -5.24
N SER A 30 -11.97 4.80 -4.11
CA SER A 30 -11.63 6.21 -3.88
C SER A 30 -11.32 6.53 -2.42
N GLY A 31 -10.65 7.65 -2.20
CA GLY A 31 -10.38 8.16 -0.86
C GLY A 31 -9.61 9.48 -0.87
N ILE A 32 -9.21 9.95 0.32
CA ILE A 32 -8.41 11.17 0.49
C ILE A 32 -7.09 10.82 1.15
N PHE A 33 -5.98 11.01 0.43
CA PHE A 33 -4.64 10.95 0.99
C PHE A 33 -4.28 12.31 1.58
N SER A 34 -3.95 12.34 2.87
CA SER A 34 -3.57 13.56 3.56
C SER A 34 -2.14 13.47 4.04
N PHE A 35 -1.33 14.50 3.79
CA PHE A 35 0.05 14.53 4.24
C PHE A 35 0.49 15.90 4.73
N ILE A 36 1.49 15.92 5.61
CA ILE A 36 2.05 17.13 6.21
C ILE A 36 3.44 17.31 5.61
N PHE A 37 3.60 18.38 4.81
CA PHE A 37 4.85 18.64 4.07
C PHE A 37 5.94 19.23 4.99
N ASN A 38 5.55 20.10 5.94
CA ASN A 38 6.47 20.90 6.77
C ASN A 38 5.95 21.10 8.20
N ASP A 39 6.80 21.62 9.09
CA ASP A 39 6.51 22.04 10.49
C ASP A 39 5.32 23.02 10.65
N GLY A 40 4.78 23.54 9.53
CA GLY A 40 3.57 24.34 9.48
C GLY A 40 2.29 23.58 9.83
N LYS A 41 2.35 22.25 10.04
CA LYS A 41 1.27 21.36 10.54
C LYS A 41 -0.05 21.34 9.76
N GLN A 42 -0.19 22.10 8.68
CA GLN A 42 -1.39 22.07 7.84
C GLN A 42 -1.31 20.86 6.90
N PRO A 43 -2.26 19.91 6.98
CA PRO A 43 -2.32 18.79 6.06
C PRO A 43 -2.73 19.26 4.66
N LEU A 44 -2.12 18.69 3.64
CA LEU A 44 -2.58 18.79 2.26
C LEU A 44 -3.32 17.51 1.87
N ASP A 45 -4.52 17.68 1.35
CA ASP A 45 -5.40 16.59 0.94
C ASP A 45 -5.33 16.39 -0.59
N ILE A 46 -5.19 15.14 -1.02
CA ILE A 46 -5.17 14.72 -2.43
C ILE A 46 -6.21 13.61 -2.63
N ASP A 47 -7.09 13.80 -3.61
CA ASP A 47 -8.03 12.78 -4.05
C ASP A 47 -7.29 11.55 -4.59
N LEU A 48 -7.66 10.37 -4.10
CA LEU A 48 -7.30 9.06 -4.61
C LEU A 48 -8.43 8.54 -5.50
N LYS A 49 -8.08 8.16 -6.73
CA LYS A 49 -8.98 7.52 -7.70
C LYS A 49 -8.16 6.68 -8.68
N PRO A 50 -8.76 5.68 -9.35
CA PRO A 50 -8.03 4.77 -10.21
C PRO A 50 -7.23 5.51 -11.30
N GLY A 51 -6.01 5.04 -11.56
CA GLY A 51 -5.08 5.68 -12.50
C GLY A 51 -4.28 6.85 -11.91
N LYS A 52 -4.50 7.25 -10.65
CA LYS A 52 -3.57 8.12 -9.94
C LYS A 52 -2.39 7.33 -9.38
N THR A 53 -1.23 7.94 -9.47
CA THR A 53 0.00 7.51 -8.81
C THR A 53 0.52 8.65 -7.95
N LEU A 54 0.79 8.36 -6.67
CA LEU A 54 1.40 9.30 -5.74
C LEU A 54 2.78 8.82 -5.37
N PHE A 55 3.75 9.73 -5.38
CA PHE A 55 5.06 9.51 -4.81
C PHE A 55 5.23 10.43 -3.61
N PHE A 56 5.74 9.91 -2.51
CA PHE A 56 6.17 10.71 -1.37
C PHE A 56 7.46 10.16 -0.77
N PRO A 57 8.36 11.05 -0.32
CA PRO A 57 9.63 10.66 0.26
C PRO A 57 9.46 10.00 1.64
N SER A 58 10.49 9.28 2.05
CA SER A 58 10.63 8.75 3.40
C SER A 58 10.36 9.80 4.48
N ASN A 59 9.76 9.35 5.58
CA ASN A 59 9.35 10.15 6.74
C ASN A 59 8.28 11.22 6.45
N THR A 60 7.63 11.20 5.28
CA THR A 60 6.41 11.99 5.06
C THR A 60 5.33 11.54 6.04
N VAL A 61 4.82 12.46 6.86
CA VAL A 61 3.70 12.18 7.77
C VAL A 61 2.41 12.21 6.98
N HIS A 62 1.68 11.10 6.97
CA HIS A 62 0.49 10.94 6.14
C HIS A 62 -0.58 10.04 6.77
N THR A 63 -1.78 10.09 6.22
CA THR A 63 -2.87 9.15 6.48
C THR A 63 -3.85 9.09 5.28
N ILE A 64 -4.77 8.13 5.31
CA ILE A 64 -5.97 8.09 4.46
C ILE A 64 -7.16 8.47 5.35
N LYS A 65 -7.72 9.68 5.13
CA LYS A 65 -8.76 10.25 6.02
C LYS A 65 -10.15 9.70 5.73
N GLU A 66 -10.44 9.48 4.45
CA GLU A 66 -11.76 9.10 3.96
C GLU A 66 -11.56 8.03 2.90
N VAL A 67 -12.41 7.00 2.94
CA VAL A 67 -12.49 5.94 1.94
C VAL A 67 -13.91 5.97 1.38
N GLY A 68 -14.03 5.97 0.06
CA GLY A 68 -15.33 5.94 -0.61
C GLY A 68 -16.12 4.67 -0.25
N ASN A 69 -17.43 4.70 -0.50
CA ASN A 69 -18.32 3.58 -0.15
C ASN A 69 -17.99 2.28 -0.90
N GLU A 70 -17.30 2.38 -2.03
CA GLU A 70 -16.80 1.27 -2.83
C GLU A 70 -15.47 0.67 -2.32
N GLY A 71 -14.91 1.23 -1.24
CA GLY A 71 -13.60 0.90 -0.71
C GLY A 71 -12.47 1.65 -1.42
N LEU A 72 -11.23 1.28 -1.06
CA LEU A 72 -10.01 1.80 -1.69
C LEU A 72 -8.98 0.67 -1.77
N GLU A 73 -8.50 0.39 -2.97
CA GLU A 73 -7.47 -0.61 -3.22
C GLU A 73 -6.22 0.07 -3.79
N THR A 74 -5.06 -0.22 -3.19
CA THR A 74 -3.79 0.39 -3.56
C THR A 74 -2.67 -0.64 -3.67
N LEU A 75 -1.77 -0.43 -4.63
CA LEU A 75 -0.47 -1.08 -4.71
C LEU A 75 0.60 -0.13 -4.19
N ASN A 76 1.31 -0.55 -3.14
CA ASN A 76 2.39 0.24 -2.55
C ASN A 76 3.74 -0.34 -2.99
N ILE A 77 4.54 0.48 -3.65
CA ILE A 77 5.90 0.16 -4.08
C ILE A 77 6.83 1.01 -3.22
N THR A 78 7.64 0.38 -2.39
CA THR A 78 8.59 1.08 -1.51
C THR A 78 10.03 0.84 -1.95
N ASN A 79 10.89 1.83 -1.76
CA ASN A 79 12.32 1.57 -1.87
C ASN A 79 12.74 0.62 -0.74
N ARG A 80 13.48 -0.43 -1.08
CA ARG A 80 13.88 -1.46 -0.11
C ARG A 80 15.00 -0.91 0.75
N LEU A 81 14.73 -0.63 2.03
CA LEU A 81 15.80 -0.28 2.95
C LEU A 81 16.80 -1.44 3.17
N ASN A 82 16.42 -2.70 2.92
CA ASN A 82 17.23 -3.89 3.25
C ASN A 82 16.90 -5.14 2.40
N GLN A 83 17.05 -5.14 1.07
CA GLN A 83 17.33 -6.42 0.39
C GLN A 83 18.77 -6.44 -0.10
N PRO A 84 19.63 -7.34 0.42
CA PRO A 84 20.94 -7.53 -0.16
C PRO A 84 20.79 -7.93 -1.63
N SER A 85 21.73 -7.52 -2.47
CA SER A 85 21.78 -7.85 -3.90
C SER A 85 21.96 -9.35 -4.17
N TYR A 86 22.13 -10.15 -3.12
CA TYR A 86 22.24 -11.59 -3.12
C TYR A 86 21.69 -12.15 -1.79
N ARG A 87 21.05 -13.33 -1.83
CA ARG A 87 20.73 -14.08 -0.61
C ARG A 87 22.04 -14.55 0.03
N THR A 88 22.26 -14.26 1.30
CA THR A 88 23.37 -14.82 2.08
C THR A 88 23.10 -16.24 2.59
N GLU A 89 21.84 -16.65 2.60
CA GLU A 89 21.46 -18.04 2.92
C GLU A 89 21.54 -18.91 1.67
N LEU A 90 22.17 -20.08 1.81
CA LEU A 90 22.20 -21.10 0.75
C LEU A 90 20.77 -21.47 0.36
N ILE A 91 20.46 -21.38 -0.93
CA ILE A 91 19.18 -21.84 -1.48
C ILE A 91 19.02 -23.30 -1.09
N ASN A 92 18.08 -23.59 -0.18
CA ASN A 92 17.68 -24.96 0.08
C ASN A 92 16.71 -25.34 -1.02
N GLU A 93 17.24 -25.90 -2.12
CA GLU A 93 16.49 -26.24 -3.34
C GLU A 93 15.21 -27.05 -3.07
N LYS A 94 15.13 -27.76 -1.94
CA LYS A 94 13.93 -28.53 -1.56
C LYS A 94 12.85 -27.72 -0.85
N LYS A 95 13.18 -26.60 -0.19
CA LYS A 95 12.23 -25.81 0.61
C LYS A 95 11.72 -24.58 -0.14
N ASP A 96 12.60 -23.94 -0.93
CA ASP A 96 12.31 -22.66 -1.59
C ASP A 96 11.69 -22.83 -2.99
N LEU A 97 11.70 -24.04 -3.56
CA LEU A 97 11.02 -24.37 -4.82
C LEU A 97 9.60 -24.93 -4.61
N LEU A 98 9.10 -24.99 -3.37
CA LEU A 98 7.78 -25.52 -3.04
C LEU A 98 6.69 -24.46 -2.82
N VAL A 99 6.86 -23.26 -3.39
CA VAL A 99 5.68 -22.52 -3.85
C VAL A 99 5.51 -22.87 -5.32
N LYS A 100 4.95 -24.06 -5.58
CA LYS A 100 4.28 -24.27 -6.85
C LYS A 100 3.22 -23.17 -6.97
N PRO A 101 3.09 -22.48 -8.10
CA PRO A 101 1.85 -21.76 -8.40
C PRO A 101 0.72 -22.76 -8.11
N SER A 102 -0.23 -22.42 -7.24
CA SER A 102 -1.41 -23.24 -7.10
C SER A 102 -2.01 -23.42 -8.50
N GLU A 103 -2.35 -24.65 -8.84
CA GLU A 103 -2.88 -25.08 -10.13
C GLU A 103 -4.31 -24.54 -10.38
N ASP A 104 -4.62 -23.33 -9.90
CA ASP A 104 -5.95 -22.70 -9.99
C ASP A 104 -6.06 -21.68 -11.16
N PHE A 105 -5.08 -21.64 -12.07
CA PHE A 105 -5.14 -20.84 -13.31
C PHE A 105 -5.41 -21.68 -14.56
N THR A 106 -6.31 -22.67 -14.48
CA THR A 106 -7.01 -23.17 -15.67
C THR A 106 -8.48 -22.80 -15.59
N GLY A 107 -8.80 -21.66 -16.20
CA GLY A 107 -10.17 -21.18 -16.31
C GLY A 107 -10.32 -20.18 -17.45
N VAL A 108 -9.91 -20.55 -18.67
CA VAL A 108 -10.66 -20.38 -19.95
C VAL A 108 -10.12 -21.41 -20.95
#